data_AF-A0A8T2ZKJ1-F1
#
_entry.id   AF-A0A8T2ZKJ1-F1
#
_cell.length_a   1.000
_cell.length_b   1.000
_cell.length_c   1.000
_cell.angle_alpha   90.00
_cell.angle_beta   90.00
_cell.angle_gamma   90.00
#
_symmetry.space_group_name_H-M   'P 1'
#
loop_
_entity.id
_entity.type
_entity.pdbx_description
1 polymer ?
#
loop_
_entity_poly.entity_id
_entity_poly.type
_entity_poly.pdbx_seq_one_letter_code
_entity_poly.pdbx_strand_id
1 'polypeptide(L)'
;KLFILIWTSRTGETKYRNIDTCRGKCSLRSSFYALLEPLSKLIHTGHSPTTWWWEYLTILRRDLQLVGVGYRANIEGKDLVLSLGFSHPVRMTTPGDLQVKVEENTRIVVSGNDRCSIGEFAASIRRWRPPEPYKGKGVRYANEVIRLKEGKAGKKK
;
A
#
# COMPACT_ATOMS: atom_id res chain seq x y z
N LYS A 1 5.41 53.72 25.32
CA LYS A 1 4.30 54.22 24.45
C LYS A 1 3.55 53.02 23.89
N LEU A 2 2.35 52.83 24.43
CA LEU A 2 1.13 52.27 23.84
C LEU A 2 1.07 50.84 23.25
N PHE A 3 0.12 50.12 23.86
CA PHE A 3 -0.84 49.14 23.34
C PHE A 3 -0.46 47.66 23.20
N ILE A 4 -0.64 47.00 24.36
CA ILE A 4 -1.31 45.70 24.47
C ILE A 4 -2.75 45.81 23.92
N LEU A 5 -3.16 44.88 23.06
CA LEU A 5 -4.55 44.41 23.00
C LEU A 5 -4.58 42.93 22.59
N ILE A 6 -5.04 42.12 23.54
CA ILE A 6 -5.43 40.72 23.43
C ILE A 6 -6.80 40.65 22.75
N TRP A 7 -7.05 39.73 21.81
CA TRP A 7 -8.21 38.83 21.88
C TRP A 7 -8.19 37.67 20.87
N THR A 8 -8.83 36.59 21.30
CA THR A 8 -8.84 35.20 20.85
C THR A 8 -9.90 34.86 19.78
N SER A 9 -9.61 33.86 18.93
CA SER A 9 -10.37 32.59 18.78
C SER A 9 -10.64 32.12 17.34
N ARG A 10 -10.71 30.78 17.23
CA ARG A 10 -11.32 29.95 16.17
C ARG A 10 -10.60 29.88 14.83
N THR A 11 -9.81 28.83 14.68
CA THR A 11 -10.21 27.70 13.82
C THR A 11 -9.38 26.49 14.23
N GLY A 12 -10.04 25.55 14.90
CA GLY A 12 -9.50 24.21 15.10
C GLY A 12 -9.57 23.45 13.79
N GLU A 13 -8.55 23.59 12.95
CA GLU A 13 -8.27 22.57 11.95
C GLU A 13 -7.32 21.56 12.59
N THR A 14 -7.87 20.45 13.10
CA THR A 14 -7.13 19.19 13.19
C THR A 14 -6.77 18.77 11.76
N LYS A 15 -5.69 19.33 11.23
CA LYS A 15 -5.01 18.81 10.05
C LYS A 15 -4.48 17.43 10.41
N TYR A 16 -5.20 16.39 10.00
CA TYR A 16 -4.59 15.10 9.74
C TYR A 16 -3.48 15.34 8.70
N ARG A 17 -2.24 15.50 9.16
CA ARG A 17 -1.06 15.39 8.31
C ARG A 17 -0.94 13.93 7.87
N ASN A 18 -1.60 13.56 6.77
CA ASN A 18 -1.20 12.39 5.99
C ASN A 18 -0.22 12.88 4.92
N ILE A 19 1.02 13.10 5.35
CA ILE A 19 2.16 13.26 4.45
C ILE A 19 2.62 11.84 4.14
N ASP A 20 2.20 11.32 2.99
CA ASP A 20 2.83 10.18 2.28
C ASP A 20 2.57 10.35 0.77
N THR A 21 2.85 11.53 0.24
CA THR A 21 3.21 11.62 -1.18
C THR A 21 4.72 11.44 -1.21
N CYS A 22 5.24 10.59 -2.09
CA CYS A 22 6.66 10.53 -2.39
C CYS A 22 7.12 11.84 -3.08
N ARG A 23 6.93 12.99 -2.44
CA ARG A 23 7.55 14.25 -2.87
C ARG A 23 8.95 14.28 -2.28
N GLY A 24 9.91 13.85 -3.10
CA GLY A 24 11.32 14.19 -2.93
C GLY A 24 12.23 13.03 -2.59
N LYS A 25 12.41 12.11 -3.54
CA LYS A 25 13.68 11.46 -3.97
C LYS A 25 13.41 10.16 -4.72
N CYS A 26 12.77 10.25 -5.88
CA CYS A 26 13.02 9.33 -6.99
C CYS A 26 13.96 10.05 -7.97
N SER A 27 15.10 10.49 -7.47
CA SER A 27 16.19 11.09 -8.25
C SER A 27 17.47 10.56 -7.65
N LEU A 28 18.05 9.61 -8.39
CA LEU A 28 19.46 9.22 -8.40
C LEU A 28 20.15 9.11 -7.03
N ARG A 29 20.21 7.88 -6.54
CA ARG A 29 21.54 7.28 -6.34
C ARG A 29 21.51 5.84 -6.83
N SER A 30 21.78 5.70 -8.12
CA SER A 30 22.69 4.66 -8.57
C SER A 30 23.93 4.76 -7.67
N SER A 31 23.94 4.00 -6.57
CA SER A 31 25.20 3.49 -6.07
C SER A 31 25.38 2.17 -6.78
N PHE A 32 26.02 2.28 -7.94
CA PHE A 32 26.67 1.23 -8.70
C PHE A 32 27.61 0.36 -7.82
N TYR A 33 27.86 0.78 -6.58
CA TYR A 33 28.46 -0.01 -5.50
C TYR A 33 27.61 0.09 -4.22
N ALA A 34 26.66 -0.83 -4.07
CA ALA A 34 26.33 -1.47 -2.79
C ALA A 34 26.41 -3.00 -2.95
N LEU A 35 27.27 -3.43 -3.89
CA LEU A 35 27.41 -4.79 -4.40
C LEU A 35 28.75 -5.43 -4.02
N LEU A 36 29.54 -4.84 -3.09
CA LEU A 36 30.84 -5.39 -2.71
C LEU A 36 31.11 -5.46 -1.21
N GLU A 37 30.09 -5.60 -0.35
CA GLU A 37 30.31 -6.16 1.00
C GLU A 37 29.12 -7.05 1.43
N PRO A 38 29.02 -8.26 0.83
CA PRO A 38 29.04 -9.43 1.70
C PRO A 38 29.88 -10.60 1.15
N LEU A 39 30.72 -10.39 0.12
CA LEU A 39 31.49 -11.48 -0.50
C LEU A 39 32.50 -12.15 0.44
N SER A 40 32.98 -11.47 1.48
CA SER A 40 33.90 -12.06 2.46
C SER A 40 33.19 -12.89 3.55
N LYS A 41 31.87 -12.76 3.73
CA LYS A 41 31.10 -13.49 4.77
C LYS A 41 30.29 -14.67 4.22
N LEU A 42 30.35 -14.95 2.92
CA LEU A 42 29.60 -16.01 2.25
C LEU A 42 30.40 -17.30 2.00
N ILE A 43 31.62 -17.43 2.54
CA ILE A 43 32.48 -18.58 2.26
C ILE A 43 32.14 -19.82 3.14
N HIS A 44 31.24 -19.72 4.13
CA HIS A 44 30.93 -20.85 5.04
C HIS A 44 29.52 -21.45 4.95
N THR A 45 28.64 -20.98 4.06
CA THR A 45 27.32 -21.60 3.87
C THR A 45 27.14 -21.98 2.40
N GLY A 46 26.98 -23.28 2.13
CA GLY A 46 26.87 -23.88 0.80
C GLY A 46 25.59 -23.54 0.04
N HIS A 47 25.26 -22.25 -0.11
CA HIS A 47 24.15 -21.78 -0.94
C HIS A 47 24.66 -21.34 -2.33
N SER A 48 24.08 -21.91 -3.38
CA SER A 48 24.36 -21.57 -4.78
C SER A 48 24.01 -20.09 -5.09
N PRO A 49 24.82 -19.35 -5.88
CA PRO A 49 24.54 -17.97 -6.28
C PRO A 49 23.19 -17.77 -6.96
N THR A 50 22.59 -18.84 -7.49
CA THR A 50 21.29 -18.82 -8.17
C THR A 50 20.11 -18.60 -7.22
N THR A 51 20.23 -18.86 -5.91
CA THR A 51 19.13 -18.63 -4.96
C THR A 51 18.95 -17.16 -4.60
N TRP A 52 20.00 -16.35 -4.71
CA TRP A 52 19.97 -14.91 -4.42
C TRP A 52 19.30 -14.10 -5.53
N TRP A 53 19.41 -14.55 -6.78
CA TRP A 53 18.74 -13.91 -7.92
C TRP A 53 17.22 -14.09 -7.92
N TRP A 54 16.73 -15.24 -7.42
CA TRP A 54 15.29 -15.50 -7.27
C TRP A 54 14.62 -14.61 -6.20
N GLU A 55 15.34 -14.26 -5.14
CA GLU A 55 14.82 -13.40 -4.07
C GLU A 55 14.61 -11.96 -4.53
N TYR A 56 15.46 -11.44 -5.42
CA TYR A 56 15.32 -10.09 -6.00
C TYR A 56 14.10 -9.94 -6.93
N LEU A 57 13.73 -11.00 -7.66
CA LEU A 57 12.57 -11.01 -8.56
C LEU A 57 11.24 -10.93 -7.79
N THR A 58 11.23 -11.39 -6.54
CA THR A 58 10.03 -11.44 -5.69
C THR A 58 9.66 -10.06 -5.10
N ILE A 59 10.61 -9.12 -5.04
CA ILE A 59 10.45 -7.80 -4.38
C ILE A 59 9.57 -6.83 -5.21
N LEU A 60 9.33 -7.11 -6.49
CA LEU A 60 8.60 -6.26 -7.44
C LEU A 60 7.09 -6.56 -7.51
N ARG A 61 6.56 -7.35 -6.57
CA ARG A 61 5.14 -7.72 -6.51
C ARG A 61 4.51 -7.25 -5.20
N ARG A 62 3.29 -6.72 -5.27
CA ARG A 62 2.46 -6.40 -4.10
C ARG A 62 1.08 -6.98 -4.26
N ASP A 63 0.70 -7.81 -3.30
CA ASP A 63 -0.61 -8.44 -3.25
C ASP A 63 -1.53 -7.68 -2.29
N LEU A 64 -2.69 -7.26 -2.80
CA LEU A 64 -3.77 -6.65 -2.04
C LEU A 64 -4.95 -7.61 -1.96
N GLN A 65 -5.62 -7.60 -0.82
CA GLN A 65 -6.81 -8.40 -0.56
C GLN A 65 -7.98 -7.49 -0.18
N LEU A 66 -9.12 -7.74 -0.81
CA LEU A 66 -10.40 -7.11 -0.52
C LEU A 66 -11.17 -7.99 0.45
N VAL A 67 -11.45 -7.45 1.63
CA VAL A 67 -12.21 -8.14 2.67
C VAL A 67 -13.54 -7.43 2.84
N GLY A 68 -14.64 -8.10 2.49
CA GLY A 68 -15.98 -7.54 2.62
C GLY A 68 -17.02 -8.31 1.80
N VAL A 69 -18.29 -8.09 2.12
CA VAL A 69 -19.41 -8.66 1.35
C VAL A 69 -19.67 -7.74 0.17
N GLY A 70 -19.70 -8.29 -1.04
CA GLY A 70 -19.94 -7.54 -2.28
C GLY A 70 -18.73 -6.75 -2.79
N TYR A 71 -17.54 -6.96 -2.21
CA TYR A 71 -16.32 -6.30 -2.68
C TYR A 71 -15.71 -7.06 -3.85
N ARG A 72 -15.45 -6.36 -4.95
CA ARG A 72 -14.95 -6.96 -6.19
C ARG A 72 -14.01 -6.00 -6.91
N ALA A 73 -13.00 -6.56 -7.54
CA ALA A 73 -12.11 -5.87 -8.46
C ALA A 73 -12.31 -6.46 -9.86
N ASN A 74 -12.33 -5.59 -10.88
CA ASN A 74 -12.38 -5.98 -12.28
C ASN A 74 -11.37 -5.15 -13.08
N ILE A 75 -10.86 -5.71 -14.16
CA ILE A 75 -9.96 -5.00 -15.09
C ILE A 75 -10.77 -4.70 -16.36
N GLU A 76 -10.91 -3.42 -16.67
CA GLU A 76 -11.50 -2.93 -17.91
C GLU A 76 -10.36 -2.37 -18.80
N GLY A 77 -9.72 -3.25 -19.56
CA GLY A 77 -8.58 -2.88 -20.41
C GLY A 77 -7.37 -2.42 -19.59
N LYS A 78 -7.19 -1.09 -19.49
CA LYS A 78 -6.11 -0.46 -18.69
C LYS A 78 -6.61 0.09 -17.34
N ASP A 79 -7.92 0.22 -17.18
CA ASP A 79 -8.53 0.77 -15.98
C ASP A 79 -8.87 -0.35 -15.00
N LEU A 80 -8.53 -0.14 -13.73
CA LEU A 80 -8.95 -0.98 -12.62
C LEU A 80 -10.26 -0.44 -12.07
N VAL A 81 -11.30 -1.27 -12.09
CA VAL A 81 -12.63 -0.94 -11.59
C VAL A 81 -12.87 -1.65 -10.27
N LEU A 82 -13.13 -0.88 -9.22
CA LEU A 82 -13.32 -1.35 -7.85
C LEU A 82 -14.75 -1.12 -7.40
N SER A 83 -15.40 -2.20 -6.97
CA SER A 83 -16.69 -2.19 -6.31
C SER A 83 -16.47 -2.41 -4.81
N LEU A 84 -16.51 -1.35 -4.01
CA LEU A 84 -16.21 -1.38 -2.56
C LEU A 84 -17.45 -1.11 -1.69
N GLY A 85 -18.65 -1.29 -2.25
CA GLY A 85 -19.92 -0.96 -1.59
C GLY A 85 -20.26 0.54 -1.61
N PHE A 86 -19.63 1.31 -2.51
CA PHE A 86 -20.10 2.63 -2.89
C PHE A 86 -21.21 2.50 -3.95
N SER A 87 -22.07 3.51 -4.07
CA SER A 87 -23.14 3.52 -5.07
C SER A 87 -22.60 3.53 -6.51
N HIS A 88 -21.45 4.15 -6.74
CA HIS A 88 -20.78 4.18 -8.04
C HIS A 88 -19.42 3.45 -7.95
N PRO A 89 -19.03 2.71 -9.00
CA PRO A 89 -17.75 2.02 -9.01
C PRO A 89 -16.60 3.03 -9.12
N VAL A 90 -15.49 2.74 -8.43
CA VAL A 90 -14.28 3.55 -8.49
C VAL A 90 -13.43 3.06 -9.66
N ARG A 91 -13.16 3.94 -10.62
CA ARG A 91 -12.28 3.67 -11.77
C ARG A 91 -10.92 4.30 -11.51
N MET A 92 -9.86 3.51 -11.64
CA MET A 92 -8.49 3.97 -11.54
C MET A 92 -7.69 3.59 -12.77
N THR A 93 -7.06 4.57 -13.40
CA THR A 93 -6.19 4.31 -14.55
C THR A 93 -4.83 3.82 -14.08
N THR A 94 -4.41 2.67 -14.63
CA THR A 94 -3.10 2.10 -14.34
C THR A 94 -2.04 2.84 -15.17
N PRO A 95 -0.95 3.36 -14.56
CA PRO A 95 0.16 3.91 -15.33
C PRO A 95 0.84 2.80 -16.13
N GLY A 96 1.28 3.09 -17.36
CA GLY A 96 1.73 2.08 -18.32
C GLY A 96 2.91 1.20 -17.87
N ASP A 97 3.66 1.67 -16.87
CA ASP A 97 4.83 0.98 -16.31
C ASP A 97 4.45 -0.13 -15.31
N LEU A 98 3.16 -0.22 -14.95
CA LEU A 98 2.63 -1.18 -13.98
C LEU A 98 1.68 -2.19 -14.64
N GLN A 99 1.86 -3.45 -14.28
CA GLN A 99 0.97 -4.54 -14.63
C GLN A 99 0.10 -4.89 -13.42
N VAL A 100 -1.21 -4.67 -13.55
CA VAL A 100 -2.21 -5.06 -12.55
C VAL A 100 -2.91 -6.32 -13.04
N LYS A 101 -2.91 -7.35 -12.19
CA LYS A 101 -3.61 -8.61 -12.44
C LYS A 101 -4.62 -8.84 -11.32
N VAL A 102 -5.81 -9.30 -11.66
CA VAL A 102 -6.82 -9.74 -10.71
C VAL A 102 -6.87 -11.26 -10.81
N GLU A 103 -6.28 -11.95 -9.84
CA GLU A 103 -6.25 -13.43 -9.79
C GLU A 103 -7.59 -13.98 -9.30
N GLU A 104 -8.12 -13.37 -8.24
CA GLU A 104 -9.47 -13.63 -7.73
C GLU A 104 -10.19 -12.29 -7.68
N ASN A 105 -11.52 -12.27 -7.79
CA ASN A 105 -12.30 -11.02 -7.64
C ASN A 105 -12.01 -10.27 -6.32
N THR A 106 -11.43 -10.95 -5.32
CA THR A 106 -11.03 -10.38 -4.03
C THR A 106 -9.52 -10.21 -3.85
N ARG A 107 -8.67 -10.66 -4.79
CA ARG A 107 -7.20 -10.54 -4.74
C ARG A 107 -6.66 -9.80 -5.95
N ILE A 108 -5.95 -8.71 -5.69
CA ILE A 108 -5.31 -7.89 -6.71
C ILE A 108 -3.80 -8.03 -6.56
N VAL A 109 -3.13 -8.22 -7.67
CA VAL A 109 -1.67 -8.33 -7.75
C VAL A 109 -1.16 -7.17 -8.58
N VAL A 110 -0.32 -6.35 -7.97
CA VAL A 110 0.38 -5.26 -8.67
C VAL A 110 1.83 -5.69 -8.88
N SER A 111 2.26 -5.69 -10.13
CA SER A 111 3.62 -6.05 -10.56
C SER A 111 4.18 -4.93 -11.45
N GLY A 112 5.49 -4.72 -11.44
CA GLY A 112 6.11 -3.66 -12.26
C GLY A 112 7.61 -3.59 -12.11
N ASN A 113 8.23 -2.62 -12.79
CA ASN A 113 9.69 -2.44 -12.76
C ASN A 113 10.16 -1.60 -11.56
N ASP A 114 9.34 -0.63 -11.12
CA ASP A 114 9.73 0.35 -10.09
C ASP A 114 9.01 0.14 -8.76
N ARG A 115 9.78 -0.11 -7.69
CA ARG A 115 9.27 -0.35 -6.33
C ARG A 115 8.48 0.83 -5.75
N CYS A 116 8.88 2.06 -6.08
CA CYS A 116 8.21 3.26 -5.61
C CYS A 116 6.82 3.40 -6.24
N SER A 117 6.74 3.27 -7.56
CA SER A 117 5.49 3.38 -8.32
C SER A 117 4.48 2.29 -7.93
N ILE A 118 4.95 1.05 -7.74
CA ILE A 118 4.11 -0.05 -7.22
C ILE A 118 3.54 0.30 -5.84
N GLY A 119 4.39 0.81 -4.94
CA GLY A 119 3.99 1.19 -3.59
C GLY A 119 2.98 2.33 -3.57
N GLU A 120 3.18 3.36 -4.40
CA GLU A 120 2.27 4.50 -4.51
C GLU A 120 0.91 4.09 -5.07
N PHE A 121 0.89 3.24 -6.11
CA PHE A 121 -0.35 2.73 -6.68
C PHE A 121 -1.12 1.86 -5.69
N ALA A 122 -0.43 0.92 -5.02
CA ALA A 122 -1.04 0.07 -4.00
C ALA A 122 -1.57 0.88 -2.80
N ALA A 123 -0.83 1.91 -2.37
CA ALA A 123 -1.27 2.82 -1.32
C ALA A 123 -2.52 3.62 -1.75
N SER A 124 -2.59 4.03 -3.03
CA SER A 124 -3.74 4.73 -3.59
C SER A 124 -5.01 3.87 -3.56
N ILE A 125 -4.91 2.56 -3.89
CA ILE A 125 -6.04 1.61 -3.75
C ILE A 125 -6.46 1.50 -2.27
N ARG A 126 -5.49 1.38 -1.35
CA ARG A 126 -5.76 1.26 0.09
C ARG A 126 -6.44 2.49 0.69
N ARG A 127 -6.13 3.69 0.18
CA ARG A 127 -6.71 4.97 0.68
C ARG A 127 -8.23 5.05 0.52
N TRP A 128 -8.80 4.42 -0.50
CA TRP A 128 -10.26 4.45 -0.72
C TRP A 128 -11.04 3.78 0.40
N ARG A 129 -10.56 2.64 0.88
CA ARG A 129 -11.20 1.90 1.97
C ARG A 129 -10.16 1.25 2.88
N PRO A 130 -9.62 1.99 3.86
CA PRO A 130 -8.67 1.42 4.81
C PRO A 130 -9.32 0.31 5.64
N PRO A 131 -8.51 -0.64 6.17
CA PRO A 131 -9.03 -1.72 6.99
C PRO A 131 -9.61 -1.16 8.30
N GLU A 132 -10.84 -1.57 8.61
CA GLU A 132 -11.50 -1.12 9.84
C GLU A 132 -10.94 -1.85 11.09
N PRO A 133 -10.84 -1.17 12.24
CA PRO A 133 -10.23 -1.73 13.45
C PRO A 133 -11.10 -2.76 14.20
N TYR A 134 -12.34 -3.02 13.78
CA TYR A 134 -13.24 -3.94 14.48
C TYR A 134 -13.48 -5.26 13.73
N LYS A 135 -13.84 -5.20 12.44
CA LYS A 135 -14.09 -6.42 11.62
C LYS A 135 -13.08 -6.61 10.50
N GLY A 136 -12.07 -5.75 10.38
CA GLY A 136 -11.00 -5.88 9.37
C GLY A 136 -11.47 -5.80 7.92
N LYS A 137 -12.69 -5.34 7.65
CA LYS A 137 -13.17 -5.10 6.28
C LYS A 137 -12.45 -3.92 5.65
N GLY A 138 -12.26 -3.98 4.35
CA GLY A 138 -11.56 -2.98 3.56
C GLY A 138 -10.51 -3.62 2.66
N VAL A 139 -9.62 -2.78 2.14
CA VAL A 139 -8.45 -3.19 1.36
C VAL A 139 -7.26 -3.31 2.29
N ARG A 140 -6.65 -4.50 2.35
CA ARG A 140 -5.43 -4.77 3.13
C ARG A 140 -4.36 -5.35 2.23
N TYR A 141 -3.10 -5.33 2.69
CA TYR A 141 -2.09 -6.17 2.07
C TYR A 141 -2.31 -7.64 2.46
N ALA A 142 -1.94 -8.58 1.58
CA ALA A 142 -2.20 -10.01 1.80
C ALA A 142 -1.63 -10.53 3.13
N ASN A 143 -0.44 -10.05 3.52
CA ASN A 143 0.28 -10.50 4.72
C ASN A 143 0.19 -9.49 5.89
N GLU A 144 -0.75 -8.55 5.86
CA GLU A 144 -0.90 -7.54 6.92
C GLU A 144 -1.77 -8.06 8.08
N VAL A 145 -1.18 -8.13 9.27
CA VAL A 145 -1.89 -8.49 10.51
C VAL A 145 -2.55 -7.23 11.08
N ILE A 146 -3.89 -7.18 11.03
CA ILE A 146 -4.68 -6.07 11.57
C ILE A 146 -5.00 -6.38 13.04
N ARG A 147 -4.65 -5.46 13.95
CA ARG A 147 -5.03 -5.56 15.36
C ARG A 147 -6.50 -5.16 15.50
N LEU A 148 -7.35 -6.14 15.76
CA LEU A 148 -8.79 -5.92 15.96
C LEU A 148 -9.05 -5.50 17.41
N LYS A 149 -9.91 -4.50 17.59
CA LYS A 149 -10.48 -4.16 18.88
C LYS A 149 -11.68 -5.06 19.14
N GLU A 150 -11.81 -5.49 20.38
CA GLU A 150 -13.01 -6.17 20.84
C GLU A 150 -14.20 -5.24 20.65
N GLY A 151 -15.19 -5.70 19.89
CA GLY A 151 -16.45 -4.98 19.75
C GLY A 151 -17.25 -5.06 21.06
N LYS A 152 -18.36 -4.32 21.12
CA LYS A 152 -19.44 -4.64 22.07
C LYS A 152 -20.04 -5.99 21.67
N ALA A 153 -19.38 -7.09 22.02
CA ALA A 153 -20.00 -8.38 22.03
C ALA A 153 -20.99 -8.36 23.20
N GLY A 154 -22.21 -7.87 22.96
CA GLY A 154 -23.33 -8.30 23.76
C GLY A 154 -23.32 -9.82 23.70
N LYS A 155 -23.14 -10.47 24.86
CA LYS A 155 -23.22 -11.93 25.00
C LYS A 155 -24.34 -12.41 24.09
N LYS A 156 -24.02 -13.12 23.00
CA LYS A 156 -25.03 -13.85 22.25
C LYS A 156 -25.56 -14.89 23.24
N LYS A 157 -26.85 -14.77 23.56
CA LYS A 157 -27.61 -15.79 24.28
C LYS A 157 -27.74 -17.02 23.40
#